data_AF-A0A9W8V1M0-F1
#
_entry.id   AF-A0A9W8V1M0-F1
#
_cell.length_a   1.000
_cell.length_b   1.000
_cell.length_c   1.000
_cell.angle_alpha   90.00
_cell.angle_beta   90.00
_cell.angle_gamma   90.00
#
_symmetry.space_group_name_H-M   'P 1'
#
loop_
_entity.id
_entity.type
_entity.pdbx_description
1 polymer ?
#
loop_
_entity_poly.entity_id
_entity_poly.type
_entity_poly.pdbx_seq_one_letter_code
_entity_poly.pdbx_strand_id
1 'polypeptide(L)'
;MDRSSCYFSLPPQELGPYEWELSTPNFPRSRVSQETAPVRLDRVYLSNDSMNLFGTVVVANLAYHKSVVCRFTMDFWNTISEVTAQHCREIEGYDVFTFTVGLAELVDLEMKPMFLCVRYNVNGQEFWDNNSSLNFQLDFRKRYLC
;
A
#
# COMPACT_ATOMS: atom_id res chain seq x y z
N MET A 1 18.32 -41.02 -26.41
CA MET A 1 17.04 -40.73 -27.07
C MET A 1 15.96 -40.99 -26.03
N ASP A 2 15.21 -40.05 -25.48
CA ASP A 2 15.25 -38.59 -25.49
C ASP A 2 14.56 -38.16 -24.18
N ARG A 3 14.91 -36.98 -23.68
CA ARG A 3 14.45 -36.36 -22.45
C ARG A 3 12.98 -35.94 -22.59
N SER A 4 12.19 -36.10 -21.54
CA SER A 4 10.94 -35.35 -21.39
C SER A 4 10.84 -34.83 -19.97
N SER A 5 11.55 -33.73 -19.74
CA SER A 5 11.34 -32.85 -18.61
C SER A 5 10.01 -32.13 -18.83
N CYS A 6 9.05 -32.34 -17.93
CA CYS A 6 7.81 -31.58 -17.89
C CYS A 6 8.14 -30.14 -17.46
N TYR A 7 8.46 -29.28 -18.43
CA TYR A 7 8.37 -27.84 -18.26
C TYR A 7 6.88 -27.49 -18.34
N PHE A 8 6.23 -27.32 -17.18
CA PHE A 8 5.02 -26.51 -17.12
C PHE A 8 5.43 -25.08 -17.44
N SER A 9 5.48 -24.75 -18.73
CA SER A 9 5.49 -23.36 -19.17
C SER A 9 4.12 -22.79 -18.79
N LEU A 10 4.10 -21.98 -17.72
CA LEU A 10 2.99 -21.08 -17.47
C LEU A 10 2.72 -20.31 -18.77
N PRO A 11 1.46 -20.20 -19.22
CA PRO A 11 1.16 -19.39 -20.39
C PRO A 11 1.70 -17.97 -20.14
N PRO A 12 2.21 -17.27 -21.17
CA PRO A 12 2.52 -15.86 -21.06
C PRO A 12 1.26 -15.18 -20.51
N GLN A 13 1.38 -14.49 -19.37
CA GLN A 13 0.32 -13.60 -18.91
C GLN A 13 0.05 -12.65 -20.07
N GLU A 14 -1.08 -12.84 -20.75
CA GLU A 14 -1.52 -11.89 -21.77
C GLU A 14 -1.67 -10.56 -21.05
N LEU A 15 -0.78 -9.62 -21.35
CA LEU A 15 -0.93 -8.23 -20.95
C LEU A 15 -2.32 -7.83 -21.43
N GLY A 16 -3.24 -7.61 -20.48
CA GLY A 16 -4.60 -7.18 -20.81
C GLY A 16 -4.56 -5.90 -21.64
N PRO A 17 -5.68 -5.50 -22.25
CA PRO A 17 -5.73 -4.32 -23.14
C PRO A 17 -5.43 -2.99 -22.42
N TYR A 18 -5.17 -3.02 -21.11
CA TYR A 18 -4.87 -1.88 -20.28
C TYR A 18 -3.88 -2.25 -19.17
N GLU A 19 -3.13 -1.25 -18.72
CA GLU A 19 -2.41 -1.26 -17.45
C GLU A 19 -3.13 -0.37 -16.45
N TRP A 20 -3.07 -0.70 -15.15
CA TRP A 20 -3.54 0.24 -14.15
C TRP A 20 -2.50 1.31 -13.90
N GLU A 21 -2.98 2.53 -13.75
CA GLU A 21 -2.17 3.65 -13.33
C GLU A 21 -2.72 4.22 -12.02
N LEU A 22 -1.81 4.47 -11.09
CA LEU A 22 -2.11 5.01 -9.77
C LEU A 22 -1.78 6.50 -9.74
N SER A 23 -2.74 7.31 -9.32
CA SER A 23 -2.56 8.73 -9.00
C SER A 23 -2.71 8.95 -7.50
N THR A 24 -1.83 9.79 -6.93
CA THR A 24 -1.78 10.12 -5.51
C THR A 24 -1.91 11.63 -5.28
N PRO A 25 -3.11 12.22 -5.49
CA PRO A 25 -3.28 13.67 -5.64
C PRO A 25 -2.87 14.48 -4.40
N ASN A 26 -3.00 13.92 -3.20
CA ASN A 26 -2.74 14.61 -1.93
C ASN A 26 -1.58 14.02 -1.12
N PHE A 27 -0.70 13.25 -1.76
CA PHE A 27 0.53 12.79 -1.11
C PHE A 27 1.45 13.99 -0.80
N PRO A 28 2.03 14.06 0.41
CA PRO A 28 2.85 15.19 0.81
C PRO A 28 4.11 15.28 -0.05
N ARG A 29 4.27 16.42 -0.75
CA ARG A 29 5.44 16.70 -1.60
C ARG A 29 6.72 17.00 -0.80
N SER A 30 6.55 17.52 0.42
CA SER A 30 7.64 17.81 1.36
C SER A 30 7.27 17.25 2.72
N ARG A 31 8.19 16.50 3.34
CA ARG A 31 7.95 15.72 4.56
C ARG A 31 8.67 16.28 5.78
N VAL A 32 9.26 17.48 5.68
CA VAL A 32 10.08 18.10 6.74
C VAL A 32 9.32 18.20 8.07
N SER A 33 8.03 18.52 8.04
CA SER A 33 7.19 18.59 9.26
C SER A 33 6.79 17.22 9.84
N GLN A 34 6.98 16.13 9.10
CA GLN A 34 6.59 14.77 9.47
C GLN A 34 7.79 13.84 9.70
N GLU A 35 9.02 14.32 9.59
CA GLU A 35 10.24 13.52 9.81
C GLU A 35 10.28 12.92 11.22
N THR A 36 9.77 13.64 12.22
CA THR A 36 9.71 13.22 13.62
C THR A 36 8.40 12.52 14.00
N ALA A 37 7.48 12.31 13.04
CA ALA A 37 6.22 11.66 13.32
C ALA A 37 6.44 10.18 13.72
N PRO A 38 5.71 9.67 14.74
CA PRO A 38 5.85 8.28 15.17
C PRO A 38 5.50 7.24 14.10
N VAL A 39 4.64 7.61 13.14
CA VAL A 39 4.26 6.79 11.99
C VAL A 39 4.11 7.70 10.77
N ARG A 40 4.58 7.23 9.62
CA ARG A 40 4.38 7.89 8.33
C ARG A 40 4.27 6.90 7.19
N LEU A 41 3.36 7.15 6.26
CA LEU A 41 3.31 6.48 4.98
C LEU A 41 4.32 7.11 4.02
N ASP A 42 5.39 6.39 3.71
CA ASP A 42 6.52 6.85 2.89
C ASP A 42 6.16 6.91 1.40
N ARG A 43 5.55 5.85 0.89
CA ARG A 43 5.13 5.74 -0.50
C ARG A 43 4.10 4.65 -0.70
N VAL A 44 3.38 4.76 -1.81
CA VAL A 44 2.55 3.68 -2.36
C VAL A 44 2.84 3.53 -3.85
N TYR A 45 2.75 2.31 -4.36
CA TYR A 45 3.00 2.00 -5.77
C TYR A 45 2.30 0.69 -6.15
N LEU A 46 2.05 0.52 -7.44
CA LEU A 46 1.50 -0.72 -7.99
C LEU A 46 2.61 -1.74 -8.23
N SER A 47 2.26 -3.01 -8.12
CA SER A 47 3.06 -4.12 -8.64
C SER A 47 3.21 -4.02 -10.17
N ASN A 48 4.21 -4.70 -10.73
CA ASN A 48 4.44 -4.69 -12.18
C ASN A 48 3.25 -5.25 -12.97
N ASP A 49 2.57 -6.26 -12.43
CA ASP A 49 1.35 -6.83 -12.99
C ASP A 49 0.09 -6.02 -12.66
N SER A 50 0.23 -4.90 -11.92
CA SER A 50 -0.86 -4.03 -11.51
C SER A 50 -1.97 -4.71 -10.69
N MET A 51 -1.71 -5.89 -10.13
CA MET A 51 -2.69 -6.64 -9.33
C MET A 51 -2.63 -6.30 -7.84
N ASN A 52 -1.56 -5.66 -7.39
CA ASN A 52 -1.32 -5.37 -5.99
C ASN A 52 -0.91 -3.91 -5.79
N LEU A 53 -1.45 -3.28 -4.75
CA LEU A 53 -0.97 -2.02 -4.23
C LEU A 53 -0.01 -2.30 -3.07
N PHE A 54 1.22 -1.84 -3.20
CA PHE A 54 2.23 -1.87 -2.16
C PHE A 54 2.29 -0.52 -1.45
N GLY A 55 2.44 -0.55 -0.13
CA GLY A 55 2.74 0.63 0.66
C GLY A 55 3.92 0.41 1.58
N THR A 56 4.77 1.43 1.70
CA THR A 56 5.89 1.46 2.65
C THR A 56 5.57 2.44 3.77
N VAL A 57 5.68 1.98 5.01
CA VAL A 57 5.43 2.75 6.22
C VAL A 57 6.72 2.81 7.02
N VAL A 58 7.04 3.98 7.56
CA VAL A 58 8.15 4.16 8.49
C VAL A 58 7.58 4.50 9.86
N VAL A 59 8.05 3.80 10.90
CA VAL A 59 7.59 3.98 12.28
C VAL A 59 8.76 4.19 13.22
N ALA A 60 8.59 5.03 14.24
CA ALA A 60 9.63 5.25 15.26
C ALA A 60 9.87 3.95 16.04
N ASN A 61 11.14 3.57 16.23
CA ASN A 61 11.51 2.36 16.94
C ASN A 61 11.40 2.57 18.48
N LEU A 62 10.17 2.53 19.01
CA LEU A 62 9.88 2.81 20.42
C LEU A 62 9.91 1.56 21.32
N ALA A 63 9.66 0.37 20.76
CA ALA A 63 9.77 -0.92 21.45
C ALA A 63 9.73 -2.08 20.46
N TYR A 64 10.19 -3.27 20.87
CA TYR A 64 10.22 -4.45 19.99
C TYR A 64 8.84 -4.86 19.45
N HIS A 65 7.82 -4.93 20.31
CA HIS A 65 6.47 -5.32 19.90
C HIS A 65 5.73 -4.14 19.26
N LYS A 66 5.55 -4.23 17.94
CA LYS A 66 4.90 -3.24 17.10
C LYS A 66 3.78 -3.88 16.30
N SER A 67 2.68 -3.16 16.12
CA SER A 67 1.62 -3.54 15.18
C SER A 67 1.33 -2.35 14.27
N VAL A 68 1.49 -2.56 12.96
CA VAL A 68 1.24 -1.55 11.94
C VAL A 68 0.13 -2.05 11.04
N VAL A 69 -0.93 -1.25 10.88
CA VAL A 69 -2.13 -1.62 10.12
C VAL A 69 -2.46 -0.50 9.16
N CYS A 70 -2.59 -0.81 7.87
CA CYS A 70 -3.18 0.09 6.90
C CYS A 70 -4.70 -0.11 6.92
N ARG A 71 -5.45 0.96 7.11
CA ARG A 71 -6.90 1.00 6.94
C ARG A 71 -7.22 1.68 5.63
N PHE A 72 -8.19 1.17 4.90
CA PHE A 72 -8.65 1.79 3.68
C PHE A 72 -10.15 1.57 3.45
N THR A 73 -10.71 2.43 2.61
CA THR A 73 -12.13 2.46 2.24
C THR A 73 -12.26 2.97 0.80
N MET A 74 -13.36 2.63 0.14
CA MET A 74 -13.75 3.17 -1.19
C MET A 74 -15.16 3.77 -1.17
N ASP A 75 -15.76 3.91 0.02
CA ASP A 75 -17.15 4.32 0.20
C ASP A 75 -17.30 5.39 1.29
N PHE A 76 -16.31 6.27 1.42
CA PHE A 76 -16.29 7.35 2.42
C PHE A 76 -16.42 6.86 3.87
N TRP A 77 -15.70 5.78 4.21
CA TRP A 77 -15.64 5.19 5.56
C TRP A 77 -16.94 4.56 6.05
N ASN A 78 -17.87 4.21 5.15
CA ASN A 78 -19.01 3.36 5.51
C ASN A 78 -18.56 1.92 5.76
N THR A 79 -17.60 1.44 4.96
CA THR A 79 -16.89 0.18 5.18
C THR A 79 -15.40 0.44 5.38
N ILE A 80 -14.80 -0.39 6.23
CA ILE A 80 -13.37 -0.33 6.58
C ILE A 80 -12.77 -1.69 6.24
N SER A 81 -11.73 -1.66 5.41
CA SER A 81 -10.86 -2.79 5.17
C SER A 81 -9.52 -2.55 5.85
N GLU A 82 -8.91 -3.60 6.40
CA GLU A 82 -7.64 -3.53 7.11
C GLU A 82 -6.65 -4.56 6.57
N VAL A 83 -5.39 -4.15 6.41
CA VAL A 83 -4.27 -5.06 6.15
C VAL A 83 -3.14 -4.80 7.13
N THR A 84 -2.59 -5.86 7.71
CA THR A 84 -1.43 -5.77 8.60
C THR A 84 -0.16 -5.61 7.77
N ALA A 85 0.65 -4.61 8.10
CA ALA A 85 1.96 -4.43 7.48
C ALA A 85 2.99 -5.36 8.14
N GLN A 86 3.93 -5.85 7.35
CA GLN A 86 5.02 -6.71 7.79
C GLN A 86 6.30 -5.92 7.95
N HIS A 87 7.07 -6.24 9.00
CA HIS A 87 8.37 -5.63 9.21
C HIS A 87 9.32 -6.03 8.06
N CYS A 88 9.97 -5.04 7.45
CA CYS A 88 10.91 -5.24 6.34
C CYS A 88 12.36 -5.08 6.82
N ARG A 89 12.69 -3.92 7.40
CA ARG A 89 14.06 -3.60 7.84
C ARG A 89 14.06 -2.45 8.84
N GLU A 90 15.16 -2.33 9.57
CA GLU A 90 15.46 -1.19 10.42
C GLU A 90 16.31 -0.15 9.66
N ILE A 91 16.10 1.13 9.97
CA ILE A 91 16.92 2.28 9.59
C ILE A 91 17.21 3.09 10.87
N GLU A 92 18.13 4.06 10.84
CA GLU A 92 18.57 4.79 12.04
C GLU A 92 17.41 5.36 12.89
N GLY A 93 17.04 4.65 13.97
CA GLY A 93 15.98 5.02 14.91
C GLY A 93 14.54 4.71 14.47
N TYR A 94 14.33 4.10 13.30
CA TYR A 94 13.00 3.80 12.75
C TYR A 94 12.96 2.39 12.14
N ASP A 95 11.78 1.79 12.14
CA ASP A 95 11.51 0.55 11.41
C ASP A 95 10.70 0.83 10.16
N VAL A 96 11.00 0.07 9.10
CA VAL A 96 10.28 0.10 7.83
C VAL A 96 9.38 -1.12 7.75
N PHE A 97 8.10 -0.87 7.54
CA PHE A 97 7.06 -1.86 7.33
C PHE A 97 6.51 -1.77 5.91
N THR A 98 6.02 -2.89 5.38
CA THR A 98 5.38 -2.95 4.07
C THR A 98 4.03 -3.66 4.16
N PHE A 99 3.01 -3.11 3.53
CA PHE A 99 1.71 -3.77 3.37
C PHE A 99 1.41 -4.00 1.89
N THR A 100 0.53 -4.96 1.63
CA THR A 100 0.05 -5.31 0.30
C THR A 100 -1.47 -5.36 0.32
N VAL A 101 -2.10 -4.72 -0.65
CA VAL A 101 -3.56 -4.82 -0.89
C VAL A 101 -3.76 -5.44 -2.26
N GLY A 102 -4.46 -6.58 -2.32
CA GLY A 102 -4.85 -7.20 -3.57
C GLY A 102 -5.96 -6.41 -4.23
N LEU A 103 -5.72 -5.92 -5.46
CA LEU A 103 -6.68 -5.10 -6.20
C LEU A 103 -7.73 -5.94 -6.93
N ALA A 104 -7.43 -7.20 -7.24
CA ALA A 104 -8.35 -8.10 -7.93
C ALA A 104 -9.64 -8.40 -7.14
N GLU A 105 -9.59 -8.25 -5.81
CA GLU A 105 -10.74 -8.48 -4.92
C GLU A 105 -11.61 -7.22 -4.75
N LEU A 106 -11.15 -6.07 -5.26
CA LEU A 106 -11.82 -4.78 -5.10
C LEU A 106 -12.69 -4.46 -6.30
N VAL A 107 -13.91 -4.00 -6.03
CA VAL A 107 -14.90 -3.61 -7.04
C VAL A 107 -14.87 -2.08 -7.22
N ASP A 108 -15.20 -1.60 -8.41
CA ASP A 108 -15.33 -0.17 -8.73
C ASP A 108 -14.07 0.70 -8.54
N LEU A 109 -12.87 0.10 -8.59
CA LEU A 109 -11.58 0.81 -8.45
C LEU A 109 -11.43 2.03 -9.40
N GLU A 110 -12.02 1.96 -10.59
CA GLU A 110 -11.97 3.02 -11.60
C GLU A 110 -12.99 4.15 -11.35
N MET A 111 -14.05 3.87 -10.59
CA MET A 111 -15.16 4.82 -10.42
C MET A 111 -15.04 5.69 -9.17
N LYS A 112 -14.32 5.22 -8.15
CA LYS A 112 -14.26 5.87 -6.84
C LYS A 112 -12.83 5.97 -6.33
N PRO A 113 -12.48 7.07 -5.66
CA PRO A 113 -11.22 7.16 -4.95
C PRO A 113 -11.17 6.14 -3.81
N MET A 114 -10.00 5.58 -3.59
CA MET A 114 -9.69 4.86 -2.35
C MET A 114 -9.06 5.86 -1.36
N PHE A 115 -9.52 5.82 -0.12
CA PHE A 115 -8.91 6.57 0.98
C PHE A 115 -8.23 5.63 1.94
N LEU A 116 -7.05 5.99 2.41
CA LEU A 116 -6.29 5.19 3.37
C LEU A 116 -5.68 6.04 4.49
N CYS A 117 -5.44 5.37 5.62
CA CYS A 117 -4.66 5.88 6.74
C CYS A 117 -3.91 4.73 7.41
N VAL A 118 -2.85 5.05 8.15
CA VAL A 118 -1.99 4.05 8.79
C VAL A 118 -2.07 4.19 10.29
N ARG A 119 -2.28 3.06 10.96
CA ARG A 119 -2.23 2.93 12.41
C ARG A 119 -0.93 2.28 12.84
N TYR A 120 -0.30 2.84 13.87
CA TYR A 120 0.83 2.25 14.56
C TYR A 120 0.53 2.10 16.05
N ASN A 121 0.52 0.86 16.53
CA ASN A 121 0.38 0.50 17.94
C ASN A 121 1.71 0.02 18.52
N VAL A 122 2.14 0.64 19.61
CA VAL A 122 3.37 0.28 20.35
C VAL A 122 3.26 0.68 21.81
N ASN A 123 3.70 -0.17 22.74
CA ASN A 123 3.64 0.08 24.20
C ASN A 123 2.24 0.50 24.71
N GLY A 124 1.17 0.00 24.09
CA GLY A 124 -0.21 0.36 24.45
C GLY A 124 -0.63 1.77 24.00
N GLN A 125 0.19 2.47 23.22
CA GLN A 125 -0.15 3.74 22.58
C GLN A 125 -0.52 3.52 21.11
N GLU A 126 -1.45 4.32 20.61
CA GLU A 126 -1.92 4.31 19.23
C GLU A 126 -1.55 5.63 18.55
N PHE A 127 -0.87 5.54 17.41
CA PHE A 127 -0.50 6.66 16.56
C PHE A 127 -1.12 6.51 15.18
N TRP A 128 -1.44 7.63 14.55
CA TRP A 128 -2.09 7.67 13.25
C TRP A 128 -1.31 8.53 12.27
N ASP A 129 -1.13 8.01 11.06
CA ASP A 129 -0.90 8.84 9.89
C ASP A 129 -2.16 8.85 9.03
N ASN A 130 -2.94 9.91 9.21
CA ASN A 130 -4.17 10.17 8.48
C ASN A 130 -4.05 11.42 7.59
N ASN A 131 -2.82 11.79 7.19
CA ASN A 131 -2.56 12.96 6.36
C ASN A 131 -3.23 14.24 6.89
N SER A 132 -3.05 14.56 8.17
CA SER A 132 -3.67 15.73 8.83
C SER A 132 -5.21 15.73 8.71
N SER A 133 -5.82 14.57 8.95
CA SER A 133 -7.28 14.33 8.84
C SER A 133 -7.86 14.36 7.43
N LEU A 134 -7.04 14.49 6.37
CA LEU A 134 -7.49 14.42 4.98
C LEU A 134 -7.53 12.98 4.44
N ASN A 135 -6.82 12.06 5.09
CA ASN A 135 -6.46 10.74 4.58
C ASN A 135 -5.65 10.80 3.27
N PHE A 136 -5.03 9.70 2.88
CA PHE A 136 -4.37 9.64 1.58
C PHE A 136 -5.37 9.15 0.55
N GLN A 137 -5.55 9.94 -0.51
CA GLN A 137 -6.39 9.59 -1.63
C GLN A 137 -5.57 8.89 -2.71
N LEU A 138 -6.09 7.78 -3.22
CA LEU A 138 -5.58 7.02 -4.34
C LEU A 138 -6.66 6.91 -5.42
N ASP A 139 -6.33 7.33 -6.63
CA ASP A 139 -7.19 7.19 -7.79
C ASP A 139 -6.57 6.17 -8.75
N PHE A 140 -7.38 5.20 -9.20
CA PHE A 140 -6.96 4.18 -10.15
C PHE A 140 -7.59 4.46 -11.51
N ARG A 141 -6.79 4.42 -12.58
CA ARG A 141 -7.28 4.58 -13.95
C ARG A 141 -6.71 3.52 -14.86
N LYS A 142 -7.49 3.09 -15.85
CA LYS A 142 -7.01 2.20 -16.90
C LYS A 142 -6.30 3.03 -17.98
N ARG A 143 -5.03 2.71 -18.21
CA ARG A 143 -4.28 3.18 -19.36
C ARG A 143 -4.32 2.10 -20.43
N TYR A 144 -5.18 2.29 -21.41
CA TYR A 144 -5.28 1.37 -22.55
C TYR A 144 -3.99 1.43 -23.37
N LEU A 145 -3.38 0.27 -23.60
CA LEU A 145 -2.21 0.13 -24.45
C LEU A 145 -2.72 0.11 -25.90
N CYS A 146 -2.40 1.15 -26.66
CA CYS A 146 -2.72 1.26 -28.09
C CYS A 146 -1.73 0.53 -28.98
#